data_AF-A0AAJ5TCV0-F1
#
_entry.id   AF-A0AAJ5TCV0-F1
#
_cell.length_a   1.000
_cell.length_b   1.000
_cell.length_c   1.000
_cell.angle_alpha   90.00
_cell.angle_beta   90.00
_cell.angle_gamma   90.00
#
_symmetry.space_group_name_H-M   'P 1'
#
loop_
_entity.id
_entity.type
_entity.pdbx_description
1 polymer ?
#
loop_
_entity_poly.entity_id
_entity_poly.type
_entity_poly.pdbx_seq_one_letter_code
_entity_poly.pdbx_strand_id
1 'polypeptide(L)'
;MIVKNVRLETDAYEFAKFLYRKTLFKARFFQILFWTVSLFGIFFGFFSTLMGIFKLASPKLSELEPFANFFTSIDENGTKVDQWPIFVLWINLSISIINGLFALFLVKPRWIRNQEINDFLKIELVLFETKAGKYSKSKNVQIELFNSISKHLGILNALKTKVNGQKLKNKEKNNE
;
A
#
# COMPACT_ATOMS: atom_id res chain seq x y z
N MET A 1 5.73 -13.26 -50.45
CA MET A 1 4.53 -12.98 -49.63
C MET A 1 5.00 -12.45 -48.29
N ILE A 2 5.03 -11.13 -48.12
CA ILE A 2 5.51 -10.48 -46.89
C ILE A 2 4.36 -10.54 -45.89
N VAL A 3 4.34 -11.59 -45.06
CA VAL A 3 3.33 -11.74 -44.03
C VAL A 3 3.57 -10.69 -42.94
N LYS A 4 2.81 -9.59 -43.02
CA LYS A 4 2.17 -8.91 -41.86
C LYS A 4 3.02 -8.71 -40.59
N ASN A 5 4.24 -8.17 -40.66
CA ASN A 5 4.95 -7.71 -39.45
C ASN A 5 4.20 -6.61 -38.70
N VAL A 6 3.53 -5.71 -39.43
CA VAL A 6 2.77 -4.59 -38.84
C VAL A 6 1.59 -5.07 -37.98
N ARG A 7 0.90 -6.17 -38.36
CA ARG A 7 -0.22 -6.70 -37.56
C ARG A 7 0.28 -7.37 -36.28
N LEU A 8 1.36 -8.14 -36.35
CA LEU A 8 1.97 -8.79 -35.18
C LEU A 8 2.44 -7.77 -34.14
N GLU A 9 3.05 -6.67 -34.59
CA GLU A 9 3.47 -5.56 -33.72
C GLU A 9 2.27 -4.84 -33.07
N THR A 10 1.18 -4.64 -33.82
CA THR A 10 -0.04 -3.99 -33.30
C THR A 10 -0.75 -4.90 -32.28
N ASP A 11 -0.87 -6.19 -32.57
CA ASP A 11 -1.48 -7.19 -31.68
C ASP A 11 -0.65 -7.36 -30.38
N ALA A 12 0.69 -7.31 -30.48
CA ALA A 12 1.58 -7.36 -29.32
C ALA A 12 1.46 -6.10 -28.44
N TYR A 13 1.34 -4.91 -29.04
CA TYR A 13 1.14 -3.66 -28.30
C TYR A 13 -0.21 -3.62 -27.58
N GLU A 14 -1.29 -4.06 -28.24
CA GLU A 14 -2.61 -4.17 -27.61
C GLU A 14 -2.62 -5.19 -26.46
N PHE A 15 -1.94 -6.32 -26.65
CA PHE A 15 -1.77 -7.32 -25.60
C PHE A 15 -0.99 -6.79 -24.39
N ALA A 16 0.12 -6.08 -24.61
CA ALA A 16 0.90 -5.44 -23.56
C ALA A 16 0.07 -4.38 -22.80
N LYS A 17 -0.73 -3.58 -23.51
CA LYS A 17 -1.63 -2.58 -22.92
C LYS A 17 -2.75 -3.22 -22.10
N PHE A 18 -3.29 -4.35 -22.55
CA PHE A 18 -4.26 -5.14 -21.79
C PHE A 18 -3.65 -5.70 -20.51
N LEU A 19 -2.45 -6.30 -20.59
CA LEU A 19 -1.72 -6.81 -19.42
C LEU A 19 -1.39 -5.69 -18.43
N TYR A 20 -0.96 -4.54 -18.92
CA TYR A 20 -0.68 -3.37 -18.09
C TYR A 20 -1.92 -2.95 -17.27
N ARG A 21 -3.08 -2.77 -17.93
CA ARG A 21 -4.34 -2.42 -17.25
C ARG A 21 -4.76 -3.46 -16.22
N LYS A 22 -4.69 -4.74 -16.58
CA LYS A 22 -5.06 -5.85 -15.69
C LYS A 22 -4.16 -5.93 -14.46
N THR A 23 -2.87 -5.71 -14.64
CA THR A 23 -1.89 -5.76 -13.55
C THR A 23 -2.00 -4.55 -12.63
N LEU A 24 -2.26 -3.36 -13.19
CA LEU A 24 -2.54 -2.14 -12.42
C LEU A 24 -3.77 -2.31 -11.52
N PHE A 25 -4.83 -2.90 -12.07
CA PHE A 25 -6.05 -3.18 -11.29
C PHE A 25 -5.77 -4.13 -10.13
N LYS A 26 -5.02 -5.22 -10.36
CA LYS A 26 -4.61 -6.14 -9.29
C LYS A 26 -3.77 -5.44 -8.21
N ALA A 27 -2.79 -4.61 -8.62
CA ALA A 27 -1.96 -3.88 -7.67
C ALA A 27 -2.79 -2.94 -6.79
N ARG A 28 -3.72 -2.16 -7.39
CA ARG A 28 -4.64 -1.29 -6.66
C ARG A 28 -5.56 -2.07 -5.72
N PHE A 29 -6.07 -3.22 -6.16
CA PHE A 29 -6.90 -4.07 -5.32
C PHE A 29 -6.14 -4.53 -4.06
N PHE A 30 -4.92 -5.07 -4.21
CA PHE A 30 -4.11 -5.47 -3.06
C PHE A 30 -3.71 -4.29 -2.19
N GLN A 31 -3.44 -3.11 -2.77
CA GLN A 31 -3.17 -1.89 -2.01
C GLN A 31 -4.38 -1.49 -1.16
N ILE A 32 -5.58 -1.44 -1.73
CA ILE A 32 -6.82 -1.12 -0.99
C ILE A 32 -7.04 -2.14 0.12
N LEU A 33 -6.92 -3.44 -0.20
CA LEU A 33 -7.07 -4.51 0.78
C LEU A 33 -6.09 -4.36 1.96
N PHE A 34 -4.82 -4.05 1.67
CA PHE A 34 -3.81 -3.81 2.69
C PHE A 34 -4.20 -2.66 3.63
N TRP A 35 -4.61 -1.53 3.05
CA TRP A 35 -4.99 -0.36 3.84
C TRP A 35 -6.26 -0.59 4.65
N THR A 36 -7.29 -1.21 4.07
CA THR A 36 -8.52 -1.54 4.79
C THR A 36 -8.25 -2.43 5.98
N VAL A 37 -7.44 -3.48 5.80
CA VAL A 37 -7.07 -4.41 6.88
C VAL A 37 -6.26 -3.70 7.97
N SER A 38 -5.27 -2.90 7.56
CA SER A 38 -4.42 -2.15 8.49
C SER A 38 -5.23 -1.14 9.32
N LEU A 39 -6.12 -0.40 8.65
CA LEU A 39 -6.95 0.64 9.27
C LEU A 39 -8.01 0.03 10.18
N PHE A 40 -8.58 -1.11 9.81
CA PHE A 40 -9.44 -1.92 10.66
C PHE A 40 -8.70 -2.39 11.92
N GLY A 41 -7.47 -2.89 11.79
CA GLY A 41 -6.66 -3.30 12.94
C GLY A 41 -6.34 -2.15 13.89
N ILE A 42 -6.00 -0.97 13.36
CA ILE A 42 -5.77 0.24 14.17
C ILE A 42 -7.07 0.65 14.89
N PHE A 43 -8.20 0.67 14.19
CA PHE A 43 -9.49 1.04 14.75
C PHE A 43 -9.90 0.10 15.89
N PHE A 44 -9.80 -1.22 15.70
CA PHE A 44 -10.15 -2.18 16.74
C PHE A 44 -9.18 -2.17 17.93
N GLY A 45 -7.88 -1.93 17.69
CA GLY A 45 -6.91 -1.74 18.77
C GLY A 45 -7.22 -0.49 19.60
N PHE A 46 -7.54 0.63 18.93
CA PHE A 46 -7.98 1.86 19.59
C PHE A 46 -9.29 1.64 20.38
N PHE A 47 -10.29 1.02 19.77
CA PHE A 47 -11.57 0.71 20.39
C PHE A 47 -11.40 -0.21 21.62
N SER A 48 -10.58 -1.26 21.52
CA SER A 48 -10.27 -2.15 22.65
C SER A 48 -9.63 -1.38 23.82
N THR A 49 -8.69 -0.49 23.52
CA THR A 49 -8.04 0.35 24.54
C THR A 49 -9.03 1.29 25.21
N LEU A 50 -9.87 1.96 24.42
CA LEU A 50 -10.90 2.88 24.90
C LEU A 50 -11.90 2.17 25.81
N MET A 51 -12.43 1.03 25.37
CA MET A 51 -13.34 0.20 26.17
C MET A 51 -12.67 -0.31 27.46
N GLY A 52 -11.36 -0.60 27.43
CA GLY A 52 -10.59 -0.97 28.62
C GLY A 52 -10.51 0.17 29.64
N ILE A 53 -10.31 1.41 29.19
CA ILE A 53 -10.34 2.60 30.04
C ILE A 53 -11.72 2.79 30.66
N PHE A 54 -12.79 2.71 29.85
CA PHE A 54 -14.17 2.81 30.34
C PHE A 54 -14.49 1.75 31.38
N LYS A 55 -14.03 0.52 31.18
CA LYS A 55 -14.24 -0.56 32.14
C LYS A 55 -13.44 -0.37 33.44
N LEU A 56 -12.23 0.17 33.39
CA LEU A 56 -11.46 0.46 34.60
C LEU A 56 -12.06 1.64 35.38
N ALA A 57 -12.72 2.56 34.68
CA ALA A 57 -13.41 3.70 35.28
C ALA A 57 -14.81 3.35 35.80
N SER A 58 -15.50 2.39 35.19
CA SER A 58 -16.91 2.07 35.50
C SER A 58 -17.22 1.66 36.95
N PRO A 59 -16.35 0.97 37.72
CA PRO A 59 -16.64 0.65 39.12
C PRO A 59 -16.68 1.89 40.03
N LYS A 60 -16.15 3.03 39.55
CA LYS A 60 -16.10 4.30 40.31
C LYS A 60 -17.28 5.22 40.01
N LEU A 61 -18.09 4.90 38.99
CA LEU A 61 -19.26 5.70 38.58
C LEU A 61 -20.50 4.80 38.53
N SER A 62 -21.46 5.06 39.41
CA SER A 62 -22.74 4.33 39.48
C SER A 62 -23.53 4.36 38.17
N GLU A 63 -23.37 5.40 37.36
CA GLU A 63 -24.03 5.53 36.04
C GLU A 63 -23.46 4.56 34.99
N LEU A 64 -22.24 4.06 35.17
CA LEU A 64 -21.55 3.15 34.25
C LEU A 64 -21.51 1.70 34.77
N GLU A 65 -22.15 1.42 35.91
CA GLU A 65 -22.28 0.09 36.50
C GLU A 65 -22.88 -0.96 35.53
N PRO A 66 -23.88 -0.64 34.68
CA PRO A 66 -24.38 -1.58 33.66
C PRO A 66 -23.32 -1.98 32.64
N PHE A 67 -22.40 -1.06 32.31
CA PHE A 67 -21.29 -1.32 31.38
C PHE A 67 -20.23 -2.23 32.01
N ALA A 68 -19.94 -2.04 33.31
CA ALA A 68 -19.03 -2.91 34.07
C ALA A 68 -19.51 -4.36 34.09
N ASN A 69 -20.82 -4.54 34.30
CA ASN A 69 -21.49 -5.84 34.44
C ASN A 69 -21.73 -6.54 33.09
N PHE A 70 -21.61 -5.84 31.96
CA PHE A 70 -21.81 -6.42 30.63
C PHE A 70 -20.83 -7.57 30.33
N PHE A 71 -19.64 -7.52 30.93
CA PHE A 71 -18.58 -8.50 30.73
C PHE A 71 -18.39 -9.43 31.93
N THR A 72 -19.34 -9.47 32.87
CA THR A 72 -19.28 -10.40 34.01
C THR A 72 -20.14 -11.62 33.74
N SER A 73 -19.56 -12.82 33.87
CA SER A 73 -20.29 -14.08 33.88
C SER A 73 -20.40 -14.63 35.30
N ILE A 74 -21.44 -15.40 35.58
CA ILE A 74 -21.58 -16.15 36.84
C ILE A 74 -21.03 -17.55 36.58
N ASP A 75 -20.06 -17.97 37.38
CA ASP A 75 -19.48 -19.32 37.34
C ASP A 75 -20.40 -20.35 38.01
N GLU A 76 -20.12 -21.64 37.85
CA GLU A 76 -20.91 -22.75 38.41
C GLU A 76 -21.06 -22.68 39.94
N ASN A 77 -20.11 -22.02 40.61
CA ASN A 77 -20.09 -21.78 42.05
C ASN A 77 -20.77 -20.47 42.49
N GLY A 78 -21.42 -19.74 41.57
CA GLY A 78 -22.10 -18.47 41.85
C GLY A 78 -21.16 -17.25 41.94
N THR A 79 -19.86 -17.42 41.69
CA THR A 79 -18.87 -16.33 41.71
C THR A 79 -18.94 -15.51 40.42
N LYS A 80 -18.88 -14.18 40.55
CA LYS A 80 -18.80 -13.27 39.40
C LYS A 80 -17.38 -13.25 38.85
N VAL A 81 -17.23 -13.61 37.58
CA VAL A 81 -15.95 -13.64 36.86
C VAL A 81 -15.95 -12.57 35.77
N ASP A 82 -14.89 -11.77 35.73
CA ASP A 82 -14.69 -10.77 34.70
C ASP A 82 -14.11 -11.38 33.41
N GLN A 83 -14.89 -11.37 32.32
CA GLN A 83 -14.50 -11.90 31.02
C GLN A 83 -13.81 -10.87 30.11
N TRP A 84 -13.67 -9.61 30.54
CA TRP A 84 -13.05 -8.58 29.72
C TRP A 84 -11.61 -8.90 29.28
N PRO A 85 -10.71 -9.41 30.16
CA PRO A 85 -9.36 -9.77 29.73
C PRO A 85 -9.36 -10.82 28.61
N ILE A 86 -10.30 -11.77 28.67
CA ILE A 86 -10.46 -12.82 27.65
C ILE A 86 -10.89 -12.18 26.32
N PHE A 87 -11.88 -11.29 26.36
CA PHE A 87 -12.38 -10.60 25.17
C PHE A 87 -11.30 -9.73 24.50
N VAL A 88 -10.53 -8.98 25.29
CA VAL A 88 -9.39 -8.18 24.82
C VAL A 88 -8.32 -9.07 24.20
N LEU A 89 -8.03 -10.22 24.81
CA LEU A 89 -7.03 -11.16 24.30
C LEU A 89 -7.44 -11.73 22.94
N TRP A 90 -8.71 -12.13 22.77
CA TRP A 90 -9.23 -12.60 21.48
C TRP A 90 -9.22 -11.51 20.39
N ILE A 91 -9.58 -10.28 20.73
CA ILE A 91 -9.51 -9.15 19.80
C ILE A 91 -8.06 -8.90 19.37
N ASN A 92 -7.13 -8.80 20.32
CA ASN A 92 -5.73 -8.52 20.02
C ASN A 92 -5.07 -9.66 19.26
N LEU A 93 -5.38 -10.91 19.59
CA LEU A 93 -4.90 -12.09 18.86
C LEU A 93 -5.40 -12.05 17.41
N SER A 94 -6.69 -11.77 17.21
CA SER A 94 -7.30 -11.70 15.88
C SER A 94 -6.69 -10.57 15.04
N ILE A 95 -6.50 -9.38 15.63
CA ILE A 95 -5.83 -8.24 14.96
C ILE A 95 -4.40 -8.59 14.61
N SER A 96 -3.65 -9.22 15.53
CA SER A 96 -2.24 -9.57 15.31
C SER A 96 -2.08 -10.61 14.21
N ILE A 97 -2.96 -11.61 14.16
CA ILE A 97 -2.99 -12.63 13.09
C ILE A 97 -3.33 -11.97 11.75
N ILE A 98 -4.37 -11.14 11.70
CA ILE A 98 -4.83 -10.51 10.47
C ILE A 98 -3.80 -9.51 9.93
N ASN A 99 -3.27 -8.62 10.77
CA ASN A 99 -2.25 -7.66 10.33
C ASN A 99 -0.89 -8.32 10.07
N GLY A 100 -0.46 -9.22 10.96
CA GLY A 100 0.82 -9.89 10.87
C GLY A 100 0.89 -10.84 9.68
N LEU A 101 -0.03 -11.81 9.59
CA LEU A 101 0.04 -12.85 8.56
C LEU A 101 -0.59 -12.41 7.24
N PHE A 102 -1.76 -11.79 7.28
CA PHE A 102 -2.49 -11.48 6.05
C PHE A 102 -1.95 -10.22 5.37
N ALA A 103 -1.85 -9.10 6.10
CA ALA A 103 -1.43 -7.84 5.49
C ALA A 103 0.06 -7.86 5.06
N LEU A 104 0.97 -8.32 5.93
CA LEU A 104 2.41 -8.26 5.66
C LEU A 104 2.96 -9.40 4.82
N PHE A 105 2.52 -10.65 5.00
CA PHE A 105 3.10 -11.80 4.28
C PHE A 105 2.32 -12.20 3.03
N LEU A 106 1.01 -11.96 2.96
CA LEU A 106 0.21 -12.33 1.78
C LEU A 106 -0.07 -11.15 0.85
N VAL A 107 -0.56 -10.03 1.39
CA VAL A 107 -1.05 -8.91 0.58
C VAL A 107 0.08 -8.02 0.10
N LYS A 108 0.97 -7.58 1.00
CA LYS A 108 2.08 -6.66 0.66
C LYS A 108 3.02 -7.23 -0.42
N PRO A 109 3.49 -8.49 -0.38
CA PRO A 109 4.38 -9.02 -1.43
C PRO A 109 3.66 -9.15 -2.77
N ARG A 110 2.37 -9.50 -2.77
CA ARG A 110 1.56 -9.55 -4.00
C ARG A 110 1.32 -8.16 -4.58
N TRP A 111 1.14 -7.15 -3.73
CA TRP A 111 1.04 -5.77 -4.17
C TRP A 111 2.35 -5.32 -4.83
N ILE A 112 3.50 -5.46 -4.14
CA ILE A 112 4.82 -5.06 -4.63
C ILE A 112 5.13 -5.75 -5.97
N ARG A 113 4.97 -7.08 -6.04
CA ARG A 113 5.24 -7.84 -7.26
C ARG A 113 4.37 -7.38 -8.44
N ASN A 114 3.08 -7.14 -8.22
CA ASN A 114 2.21 -6.66 -9.30
C ASN A 114 2.56 -5.23 -9.71
N GLN A 115 3.06 -4.41 -8.79
CA GLN A 115 3.54 -3.07 -9.10
C GLN A 115 4.84 -3.11 -9.91
N GLU A 116 5.80 -3.97 -9.55
CA GLU A 116 7.03 -4.19 -10.34
C GLU A 116 6.73 -4.68 -11.76
N ILE A 117 5.83 -5.67 -11.91
CA ILE A 117 5.40 -6.15 -13.24
C ILE A 117 4.72 -5.01 -14.02
N ASN A 118 3.92 -4.18 -13.35
CA ASN A 118 3.28 -3.04 -14.00
C ASN A 118 4.31 -2.01 -14.48
N ASP A 119 5.31 -1.69 -13.65
CA ASP A 119 6.38 -0.76 -13.98
C ASP A 119 7.23 -1.28 -15.15
N PHE A 120 7.53 -2.58 -15.16
CA PHE A 120 8.21 -3.24 -16.29
C PHE A 120 7.40 -3.11 -17.59
N LEU A 121 6.12 -3.51 -17.58
CA LEU A 121 5.23 -3.42 -18.75
C LEU A 121 5.07 -1.97 -19.24
N LYS A 122 5.10 -1.01 -18.33
CA LYS A 122 5.01 0.41 -18.66
C LYS A 122 6.27 0.91 -19.37
N ILE A 123 7.45 0.50 -18.89
CA ILE A 123 8.73 0.79 -19.54
C ILE A 123 8.77 0.13 -20.93
N GLU A 124 8.27 -1.09 -21.04
CA GLU A 124 8.20 -1.82 -22.32
C GLU A 124 7.26 -1.14 -23.33
N LEU A 125 6.08 -0.68 -22.89
CA LEU A 125 5.18 0.13 -23.71
C LEU A 125 5.83 1.43 -24.17
N VAL A 126 6.57 2.12 -23.29
CA VAL A 126 7.31 3.34 -23.63
C VAL A 126 8.43 3.05 -24.63
N LEU A 127 9.16 1.94 -24.46
CA LEU A 127 10.19 1.46 -25.40
C LEU A 127 9.60 1.16 -26.78
N PHE A 128 8.42 0.55 -26.81
CA PHE A 128 7.71 0.26 -28.06
C PHE A 128 7.25 1.56 -28.75
N GLU A 129 6.64 2.49 -28.01
CA GLU A 129 6.22 3.80 -28.55
C GLU A 129 7.40 4.65 -29.03
N THR A 130 8.58 4.52 -28.41
CA THR A 130 9.78 5.25 -28.81
C THR A 130 10.52 4.61 -29.99
N LYS A 131 10.58 3.27 -30.07
CA LYS A 131 11.22 2.56 -31.20
C LYS A 131 10.33 2.47 -32.45
N ALA A 132 9.05 2.14 -32.30
CA ALA A 132 8.13 1.90 -33.42
C ALA A 132 7.16 3.06 -33.68
N GLY A 133 6.98 3.97 -32.71
CA GLY A 133 5.95 5.01 -32.74
C GLY A 133 6.46 6.44 -32.89
N LYS A 134 5.92 7.32 -32.01
CA LYS A 134 5.94 8.79 -32.07
C LYS A 134 7.33 9.44 -32.18
N TYR A 135 8.37 8.74 -31.74
CA TYR A 135 9.74 9.27 -31.64
C TYR A 135 10.71 8.61 -32.62
N SER A 136 10.25 7.70 -33.49
CA SER A 136 11.10 7.02 -34.49
C SER A 136 11.85 7.99 -35.44
N LYS A 137 11.30 9.20 -35.65
CA LYS A 137 11.90 10.26 -36.47
C LYS A 137 12.67 11.31 -35.68
N SER A 138 12.82 11.16 -34.36
CA SER A 138 13.51 12.16 -33.56
C SER A 138 15.03 12.08 -33.76
N LYS A 139 15.68 13.25 -33.77
CA LYS A 139 17.12 13.37 -34.09
C LYS A 139 18.02 12.66 -33.07
N ASN A 140 17.51 12.40 -31.86
CA ASN A 140 18.21 11.72 -30.76
C ASN A 140 17.24 10.85 -29.95
N VAL A 141 16.80 9.73 -30.56
CA VAL A 141 15.87 8.76 -29.96
C VAL A 141 16.33 8.30 -28.57
N GLN A 142 17.63 8.11 -28.36
CA GLN A 142 18.20 7.66 -27.07
C GLN A 142 17.95 8.66 -25.92
N ILE A 143 18.00 9.97 -26.21
CA ILE A 143 17.80 11.03 -25.20
C ILE A 143 16.33 11.12 -24.82
N GLU A 144 15.41 11.01 -25.78
CA GLU A 144 13.98 11.00 -25.48
C GLU A 144 13.56 9.76 -24.72
N LEU A 145 14.14 8.60 -25.06
CA LEU A 145 13.93 7.34 -24.38
C LEU A 145 14.45 7.41 -22.93
N PHE A 146 15.64 7.98 -22.72
CA PHE A 146 16.18 8.28 -21.39
C PHE A 146 15.29 9.25 -20.60
N ASN A 147 14.79 10.32 -21.23
CA ASN A 147 13.91 11.29 -20.57
C ASN A 147 12.56 10.69 -20.18
N SER A 148 11.97 9.86 -21.04
CA SER A 148 10.70 9.19 -20.76
C SER A 148 10.84 8.17 -19.62
N ILE A 149 11.91 7.36 -19.64
CA ILE A 149 12.23 6.41 -18.56
C ILE A 149 12.56 7.16 -17.27
N SER A 150 13.39 8.20 -17.32
CA SER A 150 13.81 8.98 -16.14
C SER A 150 12.67 9.78 -15.51
N LYS A 151 11.71 10.24 -16.31
CA LYS A 151 10.47 10.87 -15.83
C LYS A 151 9.58 9.86 -15.11
N HIS A 152 9.61 8.59 -15.50
CA HIS A 152 8.84 7.52 -14.86
C HIS A 152 9.49 6.94 -13.61
N LEU A 153 10.80 6.70 -13.64
CA LEU A 153 11.55 6.21 -12.47
C LEU A 153 11.72 7.30 -11.39
N GLY A 154 11.26 8.53 -11.64
CA GLY A 154 11.40 9.65 -10.70
C GLY A 154 12.85 10.10 -10.47
N ILE A 155 13.81 9.55 -11.22
CA ILE A 155 15.25 9.81 -11.09
C ILE A 155 15.54 11.31 -11.28
N LEU A 156 14.86 11.95 -12.22
CA LEU A 156 14.99 13.40 -12.43
C LEU A 156 14.49 14.22 -11.23
N ASN A 157 13.41 13.78 -10.58
CA ASN A 157 12.91 14.45 -9.38
C ASN A 157 13.84 14.21 -8.19
N ALA A 158 14.32 12.98 -7.98
CA ALA A 158 15.29 12.67 -6.93
C ALA A 158 16.61 13.46 -7.10
N LEU A 159 17.12 13.55 -8.32
CA LEU A 159 18.30 14.37 -8.66
C LEU A 159 18.03 15.86 -8.41
N LYS A 160 16.87 16.37 -8.81
CA LYS A 160 16.47 17.77 -8.59
C LYS A 160 16.39 18.11 -7.09
N THR A 161 15.81 17.22 -6.28
CA THR A 161 15.75 17.39 -4.82
C THR A 161 17.14 17.37 -4.20
N LYS A 162 18.04 16.49 -4.66
CA LYS A 162 19.42 16.39 -4.17
C LYS A 162 20.24 17.65 -4.49
N VAL A 163 20.10 18.18 -5.70
CA VAL A 163 20.75 19.43 -6.14
C VAL A 163 20.21 20.64 -5.37
N ASN A 164 18.90 20.71 -5.15
CA ASN A 164 18.29 21.79 -4.37
C ASN A 164 18.72 21.74 -2.90
N GLY A 165 18.84 20.56 -2.30
CA GLY A 165 19.36 20.37 -0.94
C GLY A 165 20.82 20.79 -0.79
N GLN A 166 21.67 20.55 -1.81
CA GLN A 166 23.06 21.03 -1.81
C GLN A 166 23.16 22.56 -1.95
N LYS A 167 22.30 23.17 -2.76
CA LYS A 167 22.23 24.65 -2.87
C LYS A 167 21.79 25.32 -1.57
N LEU A 168 20.88 24.71 -0.82
CA LEU A 168 20.45 25.20 0.50
C LEU A 168 21.60 25.13 1.52
N LYS A 169 22.31 24.00 1.60
CA LYS A 169 23.49 23.86 2.48
C LYS A 169 24.63 24.83 2.15
N ASN A 170 24.85 25.13 0.88
CA ASN A 170 25.86 26.11 0.48
C ASN A 170 25.45 27.57 0.77
N LYS A 171 24.14 27.87 0.84
CA LYS A 171 23.67 29.19 1.29
C LYS A 171 23.82 29.36 2.80
N GLU A 172 23.56 28.32 3.58
CA GLU A 172 23.75 28.34 5.04
C GLU A 172 25.23 28.55 5.41
N LYS A 173 26.15 27.87 4.71
CA LYS A 173 27.61 28.05 4.91
C LYS A 173 28.18 29.41 4.51
N ASN A 174 27.49 30.18 3.66
CA ASN A 174 27.94 31.50 3.24
C ASN A 174 27.33 32.62 4.10
N ASN A 175 26.46 32.28 5.06
CA ASN A 175 25.81 33.21 5.98
C ASN A 175 26.34 33.06 7.43
N GLU A 176 27.32 32.18 7.66
CA GLU A 176 28.18 32.12 8.87
C GLU A 176 29.52 32.80 8.57
#